data_AF-A0A9P8HWE3-F1
#
_entry.id   AF-A0A9P8HWE3-F1
#
_cell.length_a   1.000
_cell.length_b   1.000
_cell.length_c   1.000
_cell.angle_alpha   90.00
_cell.angle_beta   90.00
_cell.angle_gamma   90.00
#
_symmetry.space_group_name_H-M   'P 1'
#
loop_
_entity.id
_entity.type
_entity.pdbx_description
1 polymer ?
#
loop_
_entity_poly.entity_id
_entity_poly.type
_entity_poly.pdbx_seq_one_letter_code
_entity_poly.pdbx_strand_id
1 'polypeptide(L)'
;MSTQLWNIDPKGDAITAAALVKGDRRLMQYFPNCGLNPDPTLESIGLPHDMDAVSAEESYKPFMEKMSQIDSKEMQRLASDIHCQAGTICWTTEEYQQSEHGKANARIGLYEIHAHQNSNQKAGWWPDIPQTSALRPLAGLKVVDLTRIIAGPTITRGLAELGASVMRVTAPHLSDYSSLHVDFNWGKWNSYLDFREKGDCERMRALILEADVVVTGYRPWVLDKFGFGQEGILELCKGRDRGIVYVRENCYGWGGPWAYRSGWQQISDACCGVSMEFGRAMGNDEPVTPVFPNSDFCTGVAGIVGTIGALLRRAKDGGSYTVDASPCNRLNTGNSANL
;
A
#
# COMPACT_ATOMS: atom_id res chain seq x y z
N MET A 1 -19.83 21.57 17.54
CA MET A 1 -20.42 20.63 16.56
C MET A 1 -19.26 20.15 15.72
N SER A 2 -18.86 18.90 15.88
CA SER A 2 -17.78 18.26 15.15
C SER A 2 -18.23 17.91 13.74
N THR A 3 -17.50 18.35 12.71
CA THR A 3 -17.81 18.01 11.32
C THR A 3 -17.21 16.65 11.04
N GLN A 4 -18.05 15.62 11.11
CA GLN A 4 -17.64 14.24 10.83
C GLN A 4 -17.47 14.06 9.31
N LEU A 5 -16.34 13.50 8.90
CA LEU A 5 -15.97 13.39 7.48
C LEU A 5 -15.94 11.91 7.09
N TRP A 6 -17.10 11.45 6.65
CA TRP A 6 -17.32 10.11 6.12
C TRP A 6 -17.25 10.18 4.60
N ASN A 7 -16.27 9.53 3.98
CA ASN A 7 -16.38 9.18 2.56
C ASN A 7 -17.09 7.83 2.47
N ILE A 8 -18.27 7.86 1.84
CA ILE A 8 -19.13 6.70 1.61
C ILE A 8 -18.89 6.21 0.18
N ASP A 9 -18.58 4.93 0.00
CA ASP A 9 -18.85 4.24 -1.27
C ASP A 9 -20.38 4.07 -1.40
N PRO A 10 -21.04 4.48 -2.51
CA PRO A 10 -22.48 4.31 -2.73
C PRO A 10 -23.04 2.89 -2.53
N LYS A 11 -22.19 1.86 -2.40
CA LYS A 11 -22.58 0.47 -2.07
C LYS A 11 -22.32 0.03 -0.62
N GLY A 12 -21.69 0.86 0.22
CA GLY A 12 -21.53 0.61 1.66
C GLY A 12 -20.31 -0.22 2.07
N ASP A 13 -19.39 -0.54 1.15
CA ASP A 13 -18.36 -1.56 1.41
C ASP A 13 -17.05 -1.02 2.02
N ALA A 14 -16.82 0.30 2.02
CA ALA A 14 -15.63 0.91 2.62
C ALA A 14 -15.99 2.19 3.41
N ILE A 15 -15.70 2.19 4.71
CA ILE A 15 -15.95 3.32 5.60
C ILE A 15 -14.60 3.83 6.12
N THR A 16 -14.38 5.13 6.00
CA THR A 16 -13.33 5.86 6.73
C THR A 16 -13.95 6.48 7.96
N ALA A 17 -13.47 6.16 9.17
CA ALA A 17 -13.94 6.79 10.40
C ALA A 17 -12.87 7.75 10.95
N ALA A 18 -13.13 9.05 10.89
CA ALA A 18 -12.39 10.03 11.67
C ALA A 18 -13.23 10.37 12.92
N ALA A 19 -12.72 10.06 14.11
CA ALA A 19 -13.42 10.29 15.37
C ALA A 19 -12.66 11.31 16.24
N LEU A 20 -13.35 12.38 16.65
CA LEU A 20 -12.87 13.28 17.69
C LEU A 20 -12.90 12.53 19.01
N VAL A 21 -11.71 12.31 19.58
CA VAL A 21 -11.56 11.70 20.89
C VAL A 21 -11.69 12.77 21.97
N LYS A 22 -12.52 12.52 22.99
CA LYS A 22 -12.79 13.51 24.05
C LYS A 22 -11.61 13.58 25.03
N GLY A 23 -10.99 14.76 25.16
CA GLY A 23 -9.98 15.06 26.20
C GLY A 23 -8.59 15.42 25.67
N ASP A 24 -8.31 15.09 24.41
CA ASP A 24 -7.13 15.55 23.66
C ASP A 24 -7.63 16.32 22.42
N ARG A 25 -6.97 17.41 22.02
CA ARG A 25 -7.34 18.13 20.77
C ARG A 25 -6.91 17.36 19.51
N ARG A 26 -6.46 16.11 19.66
CA ARG A 26 -5.95 15.26 18.57
C ARG A 26 -7.03 14.32 18.07
N LEU A 27 -7.31 14.44 16.79
CA LEU A 27 -8.21 13.55 16.05
C LEU A 27 -7.48 12.25 15.68
N MET A 28 -8.19 11.12 15.69
CA MET A 28 -7.67 9.85 15.20
C MET A 28 -8.40 9.45 13.92
N GLN A 29 -7.62 9.09 12.90
CA GLN A 29 -8.14 8.50 11.68
C GLN A 29 -8.02 6.98 11.75
N TYR A 30 -9.16 6.31 11.58
CA TYR A 30 -9.32 4.88 11.74
C TYR A 30 -10.16 4.30 10.60
N PHE A 31 -9.92 3.05 10.22
CA PHE A 31 -10.71 2.36 9.20
C PHE A 31 -11.41 1.15 9.79
N PRO A 32 -12.74 1.14 9.95
CA PRO A 32 -13.47 -0.05 10.37
C PRO A 32 -13.02 -1.31 9.62
N ASN A 33 -12.72 -1.18 8.33
CA ASN A 33 -12.26 -2.25 7.43
C ASN A 33 -10.73 -2.25 7.21
N CYS A 34 -9.92 -2.01 8.25
CA CYS A 34 -8.45 -1.89 8.22
C CYS A 34 -7.69 -3.01 7.48
N GLY A 35 -8.27 -4.21 7.35
CA GLY A 35 -7.76 -5.33 6.55
C GLY A 35 -8.77 -5.86 5.52
N LEU A 36 -9.79 -5.06 5.19
CA LEU A 36 -11.05 -5.47 4.54
C LEU A 36 -11.81 -6.55 5.35
N ASN A 37 -11.47 -6.68 6.64
CA ASN A 37 -12.15 -7.47 7.64
C ASN A 37 -12.35 -6.56 8.87
N PRO A 38 -13.59 -6.26 9.30
CA PRO A 38 -13.85 -5.40 10.43
C PRO A 38 -13.69 -6.06 11.80
N ASP A 39 -13.64 -7.39 11.88
CA ASP A 39 -13.66 -8.10 13.16
C ASP A 39 -12.54 -7.66 14.12
N PRO A 40 -11.26 -7.62 13.71
CA PRO A 40 -10.19 -7.24 14.64
C PRO A 40 -10.30 -5.78 15.11
N THR A 41 -10.90 -4.92 14.29
CA THR A 41 -11.25 -3.55 14.68
C THR A 41 -12.28 -3.58 15.80
N LEU A 42 -13.39 -4.28 15.58
CA LEU A 42 -14.53 -4.28 16.50
C LEU A 42 -14.10 -4.89 17.84
N GLU A 43 -13.33 -5.98 17.80
CA GLU A 43 -12.69 -6.58 18.98
C GLU A 43 -11.83 -5.56 19.74
N SER A 44 -11.04 -4.72 19.04
CA SER A 44 -10.13 -3.75 19.67
C SER A 44 -10.81 -2.70 20.54
N ILE A 45 -12.11 -2.48 20.32
CA ILE A 45 -12.93 -1.52 21.07
C ILE A 45 -14.10 -2.20 21.83
N GLY A 46 -14.10 -3.53 21.86
CA GLY A 46 -15.10 -4.34 22.58
C GLY A 46 -16.51 -4.25 21.99
N LEU A 47 -16.64 -4.16 20.67
CA LEU A 47 -17.90 -4.30 19.95
C LEU A 47 -18.07 -5.72 19.39
N PRO A 48 -19.32 -6.23 19.32
CA PRO A 48 -19.61 -7.50 18.65
C PRO A 48 -19.39 -7.37 17.14
N HIS A 49 -19.13 -8.50 16.47
CA HIS A 49 -18.86 -8.54 15.01
C HIS A 49 -20.13 -8.27 14.20
N ASP A 50 -21.28 -8.67 14.74
CA ASP A 50 -22.59 -8.48 14.14
C ASP A 50 -23.47 -7.61 15.03
N MET A 51 -24.08 -6.59 14.43
CA MET A 51 -25.09 -5.74 15.05
C MET A 51 -26.17 -5.43 14.03
N ASP A 52 -27.43 -5.53 14.45
CA ASP A 52 -28.54 -5.10 13.62
C ASP A 52 -28.52 -3.57 13.47
N ALA A 53 -28.62 -3.09 12.23
CA ALA A 53 -28.74 -1.67 11.92
C ALA A 53 -29.78 -1.47 10.82
N VAL A 54 -30.64 -0.46 10.98
CA VAL A 54 -31.73 -0.18 10.03
C VAL A 54 -31.22 0.67 8.87
N SER A 55 -30.09 1.37 9.05
CA SER A 55 -29.41 2.14 8.01
C SER A 55 -27.89 2.15 8.23
N ALA A 56 -27.15 2.54 7.19
CA ALA A 56 -25.71 2.77 7.29
C ALA A 56 -25.38 3.84 8.34
N GLU A 57 -26.16 4.92 8.42
CA GLU A 57 -25.94 5.98 9.43
C GLU A 57 -26.12 5.47 10.86
N GLU A 58 -27.03 4.52 11.08
CA GLU A 58 -27.22 3.92 12.40
C GLU A 58 -26.14 2.91 12.77
N SER A 59 -25.59 2.17 11.79
CA SER A 59 -24.54 1.19 12.06
C SER A 59 -23.25 1.83 12.61
N TYR A 60 -23.04 3.12 12.36
CA TYR A 60 -21.86 3.85 12.83
C TYR A 60 -21.97 4.32 14.29
N LYS A 61 -23.18 4.49 14.82
CA LYS A 61 -23.38 5.10 16.15
C LYS A 61 -22.66 4.33 17.27
N PRO A 62 -22.79 3.00 17.39
CA PRO A 62 -22.09 2.24 18.43
C PRO A 62 -20.56 2.36 18.32
N PHE A 63 -20.04 2.36 17.09
CA PHE A 63 -18.63 2.55 16.81
C PHE A 63 -18.13 3.93 17.27
N MET A 64 -18.85 4.99 16.90
CA MET A 64 -18.52 6.36 17.30
C MET A 64 -18.56 6.54 18.82
N GLU A 65 -19.60 6.02 19.47
CA GLU A 65 -19.76 6.11 20.92
C GLU A 65 -18.59 5.45 21.64
N LYS A 66 -18.18 4.24 21.22
CA LYS A 66 -17.02 3.55 21.78
C LYS A 66 -15.71 4.29 21.53
N MET A 67 -15.46 4.71 20.29
CA MET A 67 -14.24 5.45 19.95
C MET A 67 -14.11 6.76 20.73
N SER A 68 -15.24 7.45 21.01
CA SER A 68 -15.23 8.70 21.77
C SER A 68 -14.77 8.55 23.23
N GLN A 69 -14.73 7.32 23.74
CA GLN A 69 -14.36 6.97 25.12
C GLN A 69 -12.88 6.57 25.26
N ILE A 70 -12.14 6.43 24.17
CA ILE A 70 -10.76 5.93 24.16
C ILE A 70 -9.82 7.06 23.73
N ASP A 71 -8.79 7.35 24.53
CA ASP A 71 -7.75 8.35 24.20
C ASP A 71 -7.06 8.06 22.85
N SER A 72 -6.67 9.08 22.10
CA SER A 72 -6.09 8.93 20.75
C SER A 72 -4.78 8.13 20.74
N LYS A 73 -3.94 8.28 21.78
CA LYS A 73 -2.70 7.50 21.92
C LYS A 73 -2.98 6.06 22.28
N GLU A 74 -3.97 5.85 23.16
CA GLU A 74 -4.38 4.50 23.54
C GLU A 74 -5.02 3.78 22.36
N MET A 75 -5.85 4.46 21.58
CA MET A 75 -6.46 3.89 20.39
C MET A 75 -5.42 3.60 19.30
N GLN A 76 -4.40 4.46 19.13
CA GLN A 76 -3.26 4.14 18.27
C GLN A 76 -2.50 2.89 18.75
N ARG A 77 -2.29 2.74 20.06
CA ARG A 77 -1.63 1.56 20.65
C ARG A 77 -2.47 0.29 20.44
N LEU A 78 -3.78 0.35 20.69
CA LEU A 78 -4.71 -0.75 20.46
C LEU A 78 -4.70 -1.16 18.98
N ALA A 79 -4.83 -0.19 18.07
CA ALA A 79 -4.82 -0.44 16.64
C ALA A 79 -3.48 -1.02 16.17
N SER A 80 -2.38 -0.29 16.36
CA SER A 80 -1.09 -0.61 15.75
C SER A 80 -0.37 -1.76 16.45
N ASP A 81 -0.32 -1.72 17.79
CA ASP A 81 0.61 -2.54 18.57
C ASP A 81 -0.05 -3.80 19.16
N ILE A 82 -1.38 -3.81 19.32
CA ILE A 82 -2.13 -4.98 19.81
C ILE A 82 -2.83 -5.71 18.66
N HIS A 83 -3.73 -5.03 17.95
CA HIS A 83 -4.60 -5.68 16.95
C HIS A 83 -4.03 -5.65 15.53
N CYS A 84 -2.87 -5.01 15.34
CA CYS A 84 -2.20 -4.87 14.04
C CYS A 84 -3.14 -4.33 12.93
N GLN A 85 -4.02 -3.39 13.27
CA GLN A 85 -4.95 -2.70 12.39
C GLN A 85 -4.41 -1.32 11.96
N ALA A 86 -4.97 -0.80 10.88
CA ALA A 86 -4.57 0.46 10.28
C ALA A 86 -5.18 1.67 11.01
N GLY A 87 -4.39 2.34 11.83
CA GLY A 87 -4.84 3.52 12.57
C GLY A 87 -3.69 4.45 12.91
N THR A 88 -3.95 5.76 12.86
CA THR A 88 -2.98 6.78 13.26
C THR A 88 -3.67 7.95 13.91
N ILE A 89 -3.02 8.56 14.89
CA ILE A 89 -3.37 9.94 15.23
C ILE A 89 -3.12 10.84 14.02
N CYS A 90 -3.95 11.87 13.86
CA CYS A 90 -3.75 12.90 12.86
C CYS A 90 -2.64 13.83 13.36
N TRP A 91 -1.53 13.87 12.63
CA TRP A 91 -0.42 14.77 12.90
C TRP A 91 -0.61 16.05 12.11
N THR A 92 -0.08 17.17 12.59
CA THR A 92 0.23 18.30 11.70
C THR A 92 1.48 18.00 10.89
N THR A 93 1.67 18.72 9.78
CA THR A 93 2.87 18.62 8.94
C THR A 93 4.14 18.83 9.76
N GLU A 94 4.15 19.84 10.65
CA GLU A 94 5.29 20.16 11.51
C GLU A 94 5.57 19.07 12.54
N GLU A 95 4.54 18.55 13.21
CA GLU A 95 4.72 17.48 14.19
C GLU A 95 5.23 16.19 13.54
N TYR A 96 4.71 15.84 12.36
CA TYR A 96 5.20 14.70 11.60
C TYR A 96 6.69 14.87 11.25
N GLN A 97 7.07 16.01 10.68
CA GLN A 97 8.46 16.30 10.32
C GLN A 97 9.41 16.28 11.52
N GLN A 98 8.93 16.66 12.71
CA GLN A 98 9.72 16.63 13.95
C GLN A 98 9.78 15.25 14.61
N SER A 99 8.85 14.35 14.29
CA SER A 99 8.83 12.98 14.80
C SER A 99 10.04 12.18 14.33
N GLU A 100 10.38 11.11 15.06
CA GLU A 100 11.44 10.17 14.66
C GLU A 100 11.15 9.56 13.28
N HIS A 101 9.88 9.25 13.01
CA HIS A 101 9.44 8.66 11.75
C HIS A 101 9.53 9.63 10.57
N GLY A 102 9.06 10.87 10.73
CA GLY A 102 9.18 11.88 9.68
C GLY A 102 10.64 12.23 9.38
N LYS A 103 11.50 12.30 10.40
CA LYS A 103 12.96 12.49 10.21
C LYS A 103 13.60 11.35 9.43
N ALA A 104 13.21 10.11 9.71
CA ALA A 104 13.71 8.94 8.98
C ALA A 104 13.31 8.95 7.50
N ASN A 105 12.12 9.49 7.17
CA ASN A 105 11.61 9.54 5.81
C ASN A 105 11.91 10.86 5.06
N ALA A 106 12.45 11.88 5.74
CA ALA A 106 12.68 13.22 5.17
C ALA A 106 13.61 13.27 3.94
N ARG A 107 14.47 12.27 3.77
CA ARG A 107 15.44 12.18 2.67
C ARG A 107 15.01 11.24 1.54
N ILE A 108 13.94 10.49 1.75
CA ILE A 108 13.46 9.48 0.80
C ILE A 108 12.79 10.20 -0.37
N GLY A 109 13.23 9.88 -1.59
CA GLY A 109 12.64 10.39 -2.82
C GLY A 109 11.23 9.84 -3.05
N LEU A 110 10.64 10.09 -4.23
CA LEU A 110 9.34 9.50 -4.60
C LEU A 110 9.39 7.96 -4.50
N TYR A 111 10.52 7.40 -4.88
CA TYR A 111 10.87 5.98 -4.74
C TYR A 111 12.38 5.86 -4.53
N GLU A 112 12.83 4.70 -4.05
CA GLU A 112 14.23 4.31 -4.00
C GLU A 112 14.49 3.06 -4.83
N ILE A 113 15.72 2.92 -5.35
CA ILE A 113 16.15 1.74 -6.11
C ILE A 113 17.43 1.22 -5.47
N HIS A 114 17.37 -0.02 -4.97
CA HIS A 114 18.48 -0.72 -4.33
C HIS A 114 18.99 -1.82 -5.28
N ALA A 115 20.30 -1.81 -5.56
CA ALA A 115 20.91 -2.80 -6.45
C ALA A 115 21.41 -4.02 -5.66
N HIS A 116 21.14 -5.20 -6.20
CA HIS A 116 21.58 -6.50 -5.68
C HIS A 116 22.47 -7.16 -6.73
N GLN A 117 23.77 -6.93 -6.62
CA GLN A 117 24.73 -7.39 -7.60
C GLN A 117 24.91 -8.91 -7.55
N ASN A 118 24.93 -9.54 -8.71
CA ASN A 118 25.15 -10.97 -8.87
C ASN A 118 25.84 -11.19 -10.21
N SER A 119 27.06 -11.73 -10.18
CA SER A 119 27.88 -11.95 -11.38
C SER A 119 27.27 -12.92 -12.39
N ASN A 120 26.34 -13.78 -11.96
CA ASN A 120 25.63 -14.69 -12.85
C ASN A 120 24.48 -14.01 -13.59
N GLN A 121 23.98 -12.88 -13.09
CA GLN A 121 22.86 -12.13 -13.64
C GLN A 121 23.37 -11.06 -14.60
N LYS A 122 23.36 -11.37 -15.89
CA LYS A 122 23.92 -10.53 -16.96
C LYS A 122 23.03 -9.33 -17.25
N ALA A 123 23.66 -8.25 -17.71
CA ALA A 123 22.98 -7.12 -18.30
C ALA A 123 22.17 -7.55 -19.53
N GLY A 124 20.91 -7.14 -19.59
CA GLY A 124 20.06 -7.41 -20.73
C GLY A 124 18.58 -7.12 -20.49
N TRP A 125 17.87 -6.91 -21.60
CA TRP A 125 16.42 -6.76 -21.60
C TRP A 125 15.70 -8.09 -21.44
N TRP A 126 14.38 -8.05 -21.25
CA TRP A 126 13.54 -9.22 -21.47
C TRP A 126 13.46 -9.53 -22.98
N PRO A 127 13.07 -10.75 -23.39
CA PRO A 127 13.03 -11.11 -24.80
C PRO A 127 11.95 -10.31 -25.54
N ASP A 128 12.28 -9.80 -26.71
CA ASP A 128 11.30 -9.19 -27.60
C ASP A 128 10.26 -10.21 -28.06
N ILE A 129 9.02 -9.76 -28.19
CA ILE A 129 7.93 -10.51 -28.81
C ILE A 129 7.38 -9.76 -30.03
N PRO A 130 6.66 -10.42 -30.97
CA PRO A 130 6.11 -9.76 -32.16
C PRO A 130 5.21 -8.55 -31.88
N GLN A 131 4.62 -8.48 -30.68
CA GLN A 131 3.75 -7.38 -30.23
C GLN A 131 4.52 -6.18 -29.68
N THR A 132 5.85 -6.24 -29.60
CA THR A 132 6.70 -5.15 -29.13
C THR A 132 6.68 -4.01 -30.15
N SER A 133 6.31 -2.83 -29.68
CA SER A 133 6.19 -1.63 -30.52
C SER A 133 6.28 -0.37 -29.66
N ALA A 134 6.40 0.80 -30.29
CA ALA A 134 6.38 2.08 -29.57
C ALA A 134 5.08 2.30 -28.76
N LEU A 135 3.97 1.69 -29.16
CA LEU A 135 2.69 1.73 -28.43
C LEU A 135 2.62 0.72 -27.29
N ARG A 136 3.50 -0.29 -27.27
CA ARG A 136 3.57 -1.36 -26.27
C ARG A 136 5.02 -1.61 -25.85
N PRO A 137 5.68 -0.62 -25.22
CA PRO A 137 7.11 -0.69 -24.94
C PRO A 137 7.48 -1.78 -23.92
N LEU A 138 6.52 -2.27 -23.12
CA LEU A 138 6.73 -3.34 -22.14
C LEU A 138 6.23 -4.71 -22.63
N ALA A 139 5.89 -4.86 -23.91
CA ALA A 139 5.53 -6.15 -24.46
C ALA A 139 6.62 -7.21 -24.19
N GLY A 140 6.21 -8.39 -23.74
CA GLY A 140 7.12 -9.48 -23.37
C GLY A 140 7.58 -9.48 -21.90
N LEU A 141 7.44 -8.34 -21.19
CA LEU A 141 7.74 -8.24 -19.76
C LEU A 141 6.69 -9.04 -18.96
N LYS A 142 7.15 -9.95 -18.09
CA LYS A 142 6.25 -10.72 -17.20
C LYS A 142 6.24 -10.11 -15.79
N VAL A 143 5.06 -9.83 -15.27
CA VAL A 143 4.87 -9.22 -13.94
C VAL A 143 3.98 -10.12 -13.09
N VAL A 144 4.42 -10.38 -11.86
CA VAL A 144 3.62 -11.02 -10.82
C VAL A 144 3.12 -9.94 -9.86
N ASP A 145 1.82 -9.86 -9.71
CA ASP A 145 1.12 -8.85 -8.94
C ASP A 145 0.53 -9.48 -7.67
N LEU A 146 1.12 -9.14 -6.51
CA LEU A 146 0.67 -9.52 -5.16
C LEU A 146 0.02 -8.32 -4.44
N THR A 147 -0.59 -7.41 -5.20
CA THR A 147 -1.16 -6.17 -4.66
C THR A 147 -2.68 -6.21 -4.60
N ARG A 148 -3.25 -5.34 -3.77
CA ARG A 148 -4.70 -5.15 -3.57
C ARG A 148 -5.00 -3.66 -3.42
N ILE A 149 -6.27 -3.30 -3.59
CA ILE A 149 -6.79 -1.93 -3.43
C ILE A 149 -6.33 -0.98 -4.55
N ILE A 150 -5.41 -0.02 -4.30
CA ILE A 150 -5.20 1.10 -5.23
C ILE A 150 -3.72 1.33 -5.57
N ALA A 151 -2.86 1.65 -4.60
CA ALA A 151 -1.46 2.05 -4.89
C ALA A 151 -0.70 0.97 -5.68
N GLY A 152 -0.55 -0.22 -5.10
CA GLY A 152 0.08 -1.36 -5.78
C GLY A 152 -0.60 -1.74 -7.12
N PRO A 153 -1.95 -1.89 -7.16
CA PRO A 153 -2.63 -2.20 -8.42
C PRO A 153 -2.48 -1.13 -9.50
N THR A 154 -2.32 0.14 -9.13
CA THR A 154 -2.00 1.24 -10.07
C THR A 154 -0.65 0.99 -10.73
N ILE A 155 0.37 0.55 -9.96
CA ILE A 155 1.69 0.21 -10.51
C ILE A 155 1.54 -0.85 -11.59
N THR A 156 0.93 -1.97 -11.25
CA THR A 156 0.86 -3.13 -12.14
C THR A 156 -0.11 -2.91 -13.30
N ARG A 157 -1.17 -2.10 -13.11
CA ARG A 157 -2.07 -1.67 -14.19
C ARG A 157 -1.31 -0.80 -15.19
N GLY A 158 -0.55 0.20 -14.74
CA GLY A 158 0.23 1.05 -15.65
C GLY A 158 1.25 0.25 -16.45
N LEU A 159 1.88 -0.78 -15.85
CA LEU A 159 2.75 -1.69 -16.59
C LEU A 159 1.98 -2.50 -17.65
N ALA A 160 0.77 -2.97 -17.33
CA ALA A 160 -0.10 -3.68 -18.28
C ALA A 160 -0.53 -2.79 -19.45
N GLU A 161 -0.88 -1.53 -19.18
CA GLU A 161 -1.25 -0.54 -20.22
C GLU A 161 -0.09 -0.24 -21.18
N LEU A 162 1.14 -0.28 -20.68
CA LEU A 162 2.35 -0.19 -21.50
C LEU A 162 2.73 -1.51 -22.20
N GLY A 163 1.93 -2.57 -22.03
CA GLY A 163 2.01 -3.81 -22.80
C GLY A 163 2.55 -5.02 -22.04
N ALA A 164 2.91 -4.89 -20.75
CA ALA A 164 3.40 -6.01 -19.94
C ALA A 164 2.33 -7.09 -19.71
N SER A 165 2.78 -8.32 -19.54
CA SER A 165 1.91 -9.44 -19.16
C SER A 165 1.84 -9.56 -17.64
N VAL A 166 0.70 -9.19 -17.06
CA VAL A 166 0.54 -9.09 -15.60
C VAL A 166 -0.36 -10.21 -15.06
N MET A 167 0.19 -11.06 -14.20
CA MET A 167 -0.54 -12.10 -13.48
C MET A 167 -0.75 -11.67 -12.02
N ARG A 168 -1.98 -11.32 -11.69
CA ARG A 168 -2.41 -11.04 -10.33
C ARG A 168 -2.70 -12.34 -9.58
N VAL A 169 -2.07 -12.50 -8.42
CA VAL A 169 -2.22 -13.67 -7.57
C VAL A 169 -2.91 -13.25 -6.27
N THR A 170 -4.06 -13.88 -5.98
CA THR A 170 -4.81 -13.70 -4.73
C THR A 170 -5.23 -15.07 -4.19
N ALA A 171 -6.03 -15.12 -3.14
CA ALA A 171 -6.60 -16.35 -2.60
C ALA A 171 -8.04 -16.12 -2.12
N PRO A 172 -8.93 -17.13 -2.14
CA PRO A 172 -10.33 -16.96 -1.76
C PRO A 172 -10.56 -16.44 -0.34
N HIS A 173 -9.61 -16.70 0.57
CA HIS A 173 -9.68 -16.27 1.97
C HIS A 173 -9.20 -14.83 2.19
N LEU A 174 -8.61 -14.19 1.17
CA LEU A 174 -8.15 -12.81 1.25
C LEU A 174 -9.29 -11.89 0.85
N SER A 175 -9.75 -11.08 1.80
CA SER A 175 -10.68 -10.01 1.51
C SER A 175 -10.13 -9.10 0.42
N ASP A 176 -11.02 -8.66 -0.46
CA ASP A 176 -10.70 -7.89 -1.64
C ASP A 176 -11.91 -7.04 -2.00
N TYR A 177 -11.68 -5.94 -2.71
CA TYR A 177 -12.69 -4.92 -2.92
C TYR A 177 -13.06 -4.85 -4.41
N SER A 178 -14.07 -5.64 -4.75
CA SER A 178 -14.42 -5.96 -6.15
C SER A 178 -14.81 -4.75 -7.00
N SER A 179 -15.36 -3.69 -6.39
CA SER A 179 -15.75 -2.47 -7.12
C SER A 179 -14.56 -1.72 -7.71
N LEU A 180 -13.35 -1.88 -7.15
CA LEU A 180 -12.13 -1.31 -7.70
C LEU A 180 -11.57 -2.13 -8.87
N HIS A 181 -11.96 -3.41 -9.02
CA HIS A 181 -11.39 -4.28 -10.06
C HIS A 181 -11.69 -3.79 -11.47
N VAL A 182 -12.79 -3.08 -11.68
CA VAL A 182 -13.16 -2.54 -12.99
C VAL A 182 -12.12 -1.56 -13.54
N ASP A 183 -11.43 -0.84 -12.66
CA ASP A 183 -10.38 0.10 -13.03
C ASP A 183 -8.99 -0.56 -12.93
N PHE A 184 -8.70 -1.22 -11.82
CA PHE A 184 -7.33 -1.68 -11.52
C PHE A 184 -6.95 -3.05 -12.08
N ASN A 185 -7.89 -3.85 -12.59
CA ASN A 185 -7.57 -5.16 -13.19
C ASN A 185 -7.52 -5.14 -14.72
N TRP A 186 -7.64 -3.98 -15.35
CA TRP A 186 -7.59 -3.88 -16.80
C TRP A 186 -6.23 -4.32 -17.35
N GLY A 187 -6.25 -5.18 -18.38
CA GLY A 187 -5.04 -5.74 -18.99
C GLY A 187 -4.33 -6.82 -18.16
N LYS A 188 -4.91 -7.29 -17.04
CA LYS A 188 -4.33 -8.30 -16.16
C LYS A 188 -5.07 -9.63 -16.22
N TRP A 189 -4.35 -10.73 -15.95
CA TRP A 189 -4.93 -12.02 -15.61
C TRP A 189 -5.01 -12.19 -14.10
N ASN A 190 -5.95 -13.00 -13.62
CA ASN A 190 -6.08 -13.34 -12.21
C ASN A 190 -5.85 -14.85 -12.02
N SER A 191 -5.19 -15.21 -10.93
CA SER A 191 -5.03 -16.58 -10.47
C SER A 191 -5.23 -16.65 -8.95
N TYR A 192 -5.66 -17.82 -8.49
CA TYR A 192 -5.84 -18.11 -7.07
C TYR A 192 -4.76 -19.08 -6.62
N LEU A 193 -3.88 -18.64 -5.72
CA LEU A 193 -2.87 -19.48 -5.08
C LEU A 193 -2.91 -19.21 -3.58
N ASP A 194 -3.26 -20.23 -2.80
CA ASP A 194 -3.31 -20.15 -1.35
C ASP A 194 -1.97 -20.57 -0.76
N PHE A 195 -1.19 -19.63 -0.23
CA PHE A 195 0.14 -19.92 0.30
C PHE A 195 0.15 -20.78 1.57
N ARG A 196 -1.02 -21.11 2.14
CA ARG A 196 -1.15 -22.13 3.19
C ARG A 196 -0.98 -23.54 2.61
N GLU A 197 -1.25 -23.70 1.32
CA GLU A 197 -1.10 -24.95 0.58
C GLU A 197 0.31 -25.02 -0.03
N LYS A 198 1.05 -26.08 0.32
CA LYS A 198 2.42 -26.28 -0.19
C LYS A 198 2.45 -26.32 -1.72
N GLY A 199 1.45 -26.95 -2.35
CA GLY A 199 1.35 -27.06 -3.81
C GLY A 199 1.23 -25.70 -4.50
N ASP A 200 0.50 -24.75 -3.90
CA ASP A 200 0.34 -23.41 -4.44
C ASP A 200 1.59 -22.55 -4.22
N CYS A 201 2.33 -22.77 -3.14
CA CYS A 201 3.65 -22.17 -2.98
C CYS A 201 4.61 -22.60 -4.10
N GLU A 202 4.63 -23.88 -4.48
CA GLU A 202 5.49 -24.32 -5.59
C GLU A 202 5.07 -23.74 -6.94
N ARG A 203 3.75 -23.61 -7.19
CA ARG A 203 3.24 -22.93 -8.39
C ARG A 203 3.64 -21.46 -8.42
N MET A 204 3.57 -20.78 -7.27
CA MET A 204 4.00 -19.39 -7.14
C MET A 204 5.51 -19.24 -7.40
N ARG A 205 6.34 -20.15 -6.88
CA ARG A 205 7.79 -20.17 -7.18
C ARG A 205 8.05 -20.33 -8.66
N ALA A 206 7.36 -21.25 -9.33
CA ALA A 206 7.46 -21.42 -10.78
C ALA A 206 7.07 -20.15 -11.54
N LEU A 207 6.00 -19.48 -11.12
CA LEU A 207 5.57 -18.22 -11.73
C LEU A 207 6.61 -17.10 -11.55
N ILE A 208 7.18 -16.95 -10.35
CA ILE A 208 8.23 -15.95 -10.08
C ILE A 208 9.51 -16.22 -10.87
N LEU A 209 9.89 -17.49 -11.05
CA LEU A 209 11.09 -17.87 -11.82
C LEU A 209 10.99 -17.44 -13.29
N GLU A 210 9.78 -17.35 -13.84
CA GLU A 210 9.55 -16.80 -15.18
C GLU A 210 9.34 -15.29 -15.22
N ALA A 211 9.06 -14.66 -14.08
CA ALA A 211 8.74 -13.24 -13.99
C ALA A 211 9.99 -12.35 -14.12
N ASP A 212 9.78 -11.14 -14.63
CA ASP A 212 10.77 -10.06 -14.63
C ASP A 212 10.61 -9.11 -13.45
N VAL A 213 9.37 -8.93 -13.00
CA VAL A 213 8.98 -8.04 -11.92
C VAL A 213 8.03 -8.78 -10.99
N VAL A 214 8.21 -8.62 -9.68
CA VAL A 214 7.24 -9.00 -8.66
C VAL A 214 6.88 -7.73 -7.88
N VAL A 215 5.59 -7.42 -7.76
CA VAL A 215 5.10 -6.25 -7.03
C VAL A 215 4.30 -6.71 -5.81
N THR A 216 4.62 -6.18 -4.64
CA THR A 216 3.91 -6.46 -3.38
C THR A 216 3.43 -5.17 -2.72
N GLY A 217 2.21 -5.22 -2.17
CA GLY A 217 1.66 -4.20 -1.27
C GLY A 217 1.35 -4.77 0.12
N TYR A 218 1.91 -5.95 0.44
CA TYR A 218 1.77 -6.52 1.78
C TYR A 218 2.66 -5.76 2.77
N ARG A 219 2.20 -5.71 4.02
CA ARG A 219 3.04 -5.21 5.12
C ARG A 219 4.40 -5.90 5.10
N PRO A 220 5.48 -5.18 5.48
CA PRO A 220 6.79 -5.78 5.60
C PRO A 220 6.75 -7.10 6.37
N TRP A 221 7.56 -8.07 5.93
CA TRP A 221 7.75 -9.38 6.57
C TRP A 221 6.59 -10.38 6.46
N VAL A 222 5.38 -9.97 6.03
CA VAL A 222 4.21 -10.88 5.95
C VAL A 222 4.43 -12.03 4.97
N LEU A 223 5.11 -11.77 3.87
CA LEU A 223 5.38 -12.76 2.82
C LEU A 223 6.63 -13.61 3.10
N ASP A 224 7.46 -13.23 4.07
CA ASP A 224 8.73 -13.90 4.36
C ASP A 224 8.52 -15.33 4.83
N LYS A 225 7.47 -15.56 5.63
CA LYS A 225 7.10 -16.90 6.11
C LYS A 225 6.76 -17.88 4.98
N PHE A 226 6.46 -17.38 3.79
CA PHE A 226 6.21 -18.18 2.59
C PHE A 226 7.41 -18.22 1.63
N GLY A 227 8.46 -17.44 1.93
CA GLY A 227 9.64 -17.26 1.07
C GLY A 227 9.41 -16.27 -0.08
N PHE A 228 8.36 -15.43 -0.02
CA PHE A 228 8.04 -14.43 -1.05
C PHE A 228 8.31 -12.99 -0.60
N GLY A 229 9.03 -12.83 0.52
CA GLY A 229 9.67 -11.58 0.92
C GLY A 229 10.88 -11.23 0.05
N GLN A 230 11.50 -10.08 0.29
CA GLN A 230 12.62 -9.59 -0.51
C GLN A 230 13.76 -10.62 -0.63
N GLU A 231 14.27 -11.08 0.51
CA GLU A 231 15.40 -12.01 0.56
C GLU A 231 15.02 -13.34 -0.09
N GLY A 232 13.80 -13.82 0.14
CA GLY A 232 13.28 -15.05 -0.47
C GLY A 232 13.18 -14.98 -1.99
N ILE A 233 12.72 -13.86 -2.55
CA ILE A 233 12.63 -13.64 -3.99
C ILE A 233 14.02 -13.54 -4.63
N LEU A 234 14.94 -12.80 -4.01
CA LEU A 234 16.32 -12.66 -4.48
C LEU A 234 17.03 -14.02 -4.46
N GLU A 235 16.89 -14.77 -3.38
CA GLU A 235 17.46 -16.12 -3.21
C GLU A 235 16.87 -17.11 -4.24
N LEU A 236 15.55 -17.12 -4.42
CA LEU A 236 14.88 -17.95 -5.43
C LEU A 236 15.40 -17.66 -6.84
N CYS A 237 15.69 -16.40 -7.14
CA CYS A 237 16.12 -15.95 -8.47
C CYS A 237 17.64 -15.92 -8.66
N LYS A 238 18.45 -16.28 -7.65
CA LYS A 238 19.91 -16.09 -7.68
C LYS A 238 20.62 -16.87 -8.79
N GLY A 239 20.06 -18.02 -9.19
CA GLY A 239 20.63 -18.90 -10.22
C GLY A 239 20.22 -18.56 -11.64
N ARG A 240 19.39 -17.52 -11.85
CA ARG A 240 18.94 -17.09 -13.18
C ARG A 240 20.02 -16.28 -13.88
N ASP A 241 20.10 -16.43 -15.20
CA ASP A 241 20.94 -15.58 -16.07
C ASP A 241 20.48 -14.11 -16.11
N ARG A 242 19.19 -13.85 -15.83
CA ARG A 242 18.62 -12.50 -15.74
C ARG A 242 18.02 -12.27 -14.35
N GLY A 243 18.40 -11.16 -13.71
CA GLY A 243 17.90 -10.79 -12.39
C GLY A 243 16.44 -10.36 -12.37
N ILE A 244 15.91 -10.17 -11.17
CA ILE A 244 14.52 -9.83 -10.88
C ILE A 244 14.41 -8.40 -10.37
N VAL A 245 13.30 -7.73 -10.64
CA VAL A 245 12.92 -6.48 -9.96
C VAL A 245 11.84 -6.79 -8.92
N TYR A 246 12.10 -6.51 -7.65
CA TYR A 246 11.15 -6.66 -6.55
C TYR A 246 10.64 -5.29 -6.11
N VAL A 247 9.39 -4.97 -6.43
CA VAL A 247 8.77 -3.68 -6.12
C VAL A 247 7.95 -3.84 -4.84
N ARG A 248 8.21 -2.99 -3.87
CA ARG A 248 7.54 -3.00 -2.57
C ARG A 248 6.85 -1.67 -2.33
N GLU A 249 5.55 -1.74 -2.14
CA GLU A 249 4.71 -0.62 -1.78
C GLU A 249 4.29 -0.77 -0.31
N ASN A 250 4.40 0.30 0.49
CA ASN A 250 3.89 0.32 1.84
C ASN A 250 3.37 1.71 2.24
N CYS A 251 2.45 1.77 3.21
CA CYS A 251 1.82 3.02 3.62
C CYS A 251 2.78 4.01 4.32
N TYR A 252 3.65 3.52 5.22
CA TYR A 252 4.43 4.37 6.15
C TYR A 252 5.85 4.72 5.67
N GLY A 253 6.32 4.14 4.57
CA GLY A 253 7.72 4.19 4.17
C GLY A 253 8.54 3.05 4.79
N TRP A 254 9.78 2.92 4.35
CA TRP A 254 10.68 1.82 4.77
C TRP A 254 11.64 2.21 5.89
N GLY A 255 11.65 3.49 6.29
CA GLY A 255 12.42 4.01 7.40
C GLY A 255 11.55 4.38 8.61
N GLY A 256 12.18 4.44 9.78
CA GLY A 256 11.56 4.93 11.01
C GLY A 256 10.74 3.89 11.78
N PRO A 257 10.28 4.24 12.99
CA PRO A 257 9.66 3.30 13.90
C PRO A 257 8.27 2.81 13.46
N TRP A 258 7.62 3.44 12.47
CA TRP A 258 6.26 3.06 12.05
C TRP A 258 6.22 2.24 10.77
N ALA A 259 7.37 1.91 10.18
CA ALA A 259 7.47 1.19 8.89
C ALA A 259 6.76 -0.18 8.88
N TYR A 260 6.58 -0.81 10.05
CA TYR A 260 5.90 -2.12 10.17
C TYR A 260 4.37 -2.03 10.23
N ARG A 261 3.81 -0.83 10.41
CA ARG A 261 2.38 -0.66 10.71
C ARG A 261 1.51 -0.89 9.48
N SER A 262 0.27 -1.32 9.72
CA SER A 262 -0.74 -1.43 8.68
C SER A 262 -1.25 -0.05 8.30
N GLY A 263 -1.53 0.19 7.02
CA GLY A 263 -2.03 1.48 6.58
C GLY A 263 -2.63 1.46 5.19
N TRP A 264 -3.43 2.48 4.92
CA TRP A 264 -4.03 2.85 3.64
C TRP A 264 -3.67 4.30 3.35
N GLN A 265 -3.98 4.82 2.16
CA GLN A 265 -3.69 6.22 1.87
C GLN A 265 -4.18 7.17 2.97
N GLN A 266 -5.41 7.03 3.44
CA GLN A 266 -5.96 8.02 4.36
C GLN A 266 -5.22 7.99 5.71
N ILE A 267 -4.67 6.83 6.08
CA ILE A 267 -3.74 6.71 7.21
C ILE A 267 -2.43 7.45 6.89
N SER A 268 -1.86 7.30 5.70
CA SER A 268 -0.71 8.13 5.33
C SER A 268 -1.04 9.63 5.33
N ASP A 269 -2.21 10.03 4.84
CA ASP A 269 -2.65 11.43 4.75
C ASP A 269 -2.78 12.05 6.16
N ALA A 270 -3.37 11.33 7.12
CA ALA A 270 -3.39 11.75 8.52
C ALA A 270 -2.02 11.71 9.19
N CYS A 271 -1.19 10.72 8.85
CA CYS A 271 0.14 10.53 9.42
C CYS A 271 1.07 11.69 9.06
N CYS A 272 1.07 12.13 7.80
CA CYS A 272 1.98 13.16 7.30
C CYS A 272 1.42 14.59 7.33
N GLY A 273 0.18 14.76 7.80
CA GLY A 273 -0.45 16.07 7.97
C GLY A 273 -1.27 16.59 6.80
N VAL A 274 -1.36 15.84 5.70
CA VAL A 274 -2.23 16.17 4.56
C VAL A 274 -3.68 16.34 5.01
N SER A 275 -4.19 15.48 5.89
CA SER A 275 -5.57 15.62 6.38
C SER A 275 -5.78 16.94 7.14
N MET A 276 -4.78 17.40 7.92
CA MET A 276 -4.84 18.70 8.61
C MET A 276 -4.86 19.86 7.62
N GLU A 277 -3.99 19.83 6.60
CA GLU A 277 -3.94 20.90 5.60
C GLU A 277 -5.22 20.95 4.76
N PHE A 278 -5.81 19.78 4.45
CA PHE A 278 -7.10 19.71 3.76
C PHE A 278 -8.21 20.34 4.62
N GLY A 279 -8.20 20.06 5.93
CA GLY A 279 -9.05 20.72 6.92
C GLY A 279 -8.95 22.24 6.87
N ARG A 280 -7.74 22.77 6.99
CA ARG A 280 -7.46 24.21 6.94
C ARG A 280 -7.91 24.84 5.63
N ALA A 281 -7.67 24.18 4.49
CA ALA A 281 -8.08 24.65 3.17
C ALA A 281 -9.62 24.75 3.04
N MET A 282 -10.36 23.93 3.77
CA MET A 282 -11.82 23.98 3.86
C MET A 282 -12.35 24.95 4.94
N GLY A 283 -11.47 25.64 5.67
CA GLY A 283 -11.84 26.54 6.77
C GLY A 283 -12.13 25.82 8.10
N ASN A 284 -11.73 24.56 8.22
CA ASN A 284 -11.89 23.76 9.45
C ASN A 284 -10.60 23.79 10.29
N ASP A 285 -10.75 23.70 11.62
CA ASP A 285 -9.63 23.49 12.57
C ASP A 285 -9.54 22.01 13.00
N GLU A 286 -9.93 21.11 12.09
CA GLU A 286 -9.92 19.66 12.27
C GLU A 286 -9.45 18.97 10.97
N PRO A 287 -8.73 17.84 11.07
CA PRO A 287 -8.31 17.07 9.91
C PRO A 287 -9.50 16.59 9.10
N VAL A 288 -9.38 16.75 7.79
CA VAL A 288 -10.33 16.24 6.79
C VAL A 288 -9.66 15.21 5.90
N THR A 289 -10.30 14.05 5.74
CA THR A 289 -9.89 13.07 4.74
C THR A 289 -9.96 13.70 3.34
N PRO A 290 -8.85 13.70 2.56
CA PRO A 290 -8.87 14.20 1.20
C PRO A 290 -9.92 13.52 0.33
N VAL A 291 -10.46 14.27 -0.65
CA VAL A 291 -11.34 13.71 -1.66
C VAL A 291 -10.49 12.94 -2.68
N PHE A 292 -10.90 11.72 -2.98
CA PHE A 292 -10.21 10.74 -3.85
C PHE A 292 -8.88 10.19 -3.31
N PRO A 293 -8.50 8.97 -3.73
CA PRO A 293 -7.27 8.34 -3.31
C PRO A 293 -6.05 8.88 -4.09
N ASN A 294 -5.78 10.19 -3.98
CA ASN A 294 -4.68 10.86 -4.68
C ASN A 294 -3.29 10.30 -4.32
N SER A 295 -2.98 10.11 -3.03
CA SER A 295 -1.68 9.62 -2.58
C SER A 295 -1.38 8.20 -3.10
N ASP A 296 -2.38 7.33 -3.18
CA ASP A 296 -2.27 5.99 -3.75
C ASP A 296 -1.97 6.06 -5.25
N PHE A 297 -2.69 6.91 -6.01
CA PHE A 297 -2.40 7.11 -7.44
C PHE A 297 -1.00 7.71 -7.67
N CYS A 298 -0.61 8.72 -6.89
CA CYS A 298 0.72 9.32 -6.96
C CYS A 298 1.82 8.29 -6.64
N THR A 299 1.61 7.45 -5.62
CA THR A 299 2.50 6.34 -5.28
C THR A 299 2.55 5.31 -6.40
N GLY A 300 1.41 5.02 -7.02
CA GLY A 300 1.31 4.17 -8.20
C GLY A 300 2.17 4.66 -9.36
N VAL A 301 2.07 5.95 -9.72
CA VAL A 301 2.89 6.57 -10.76
C VAL A 301 4.38 6.54 -10.38
N ALA A 302 4.73 6.87 -9.14
CA ALA A 302 6.10 6.78 -8.65
C ALA A 302 6.65 5.35 -8.75
N GLY A 303 5.84 4.34 -8.40
CA GLY A 303 6.19 2.92 -8.51
C GLY A 303 6.37 2.46 -9.96
N ILE A 304 5.57 2.96 -10.92
CA ILE A 304 5.77 2.70 -12.36
C ILE A 304 7.13 3.23 -12.79
N VAL A 305 7.43 4.50 -12.48
CA VAL A 305 8.70 5.15 -12.86
C VAL A 305 9.88 4.44 -12.20
N GLY A 306 9.77 4.09 -10.91
CA GLY A 306 10.79 3.32 -10.19
C GLY A 306 11.03 1.95 -10.79
N THR A 307 9.96 1.24 -11.17
CA THR A 307 10.06 -0.07 -11.85
C THR A 307 10.77 0.04 -13.19
N ILE A 308 10.38 1.00 -14.03
CA ILE A 308 11.02 1.24 -15.33
C ILE A 308 12.50 1.64 -15.12
N GLY A 309 12.78 2.49 -14.15
CA GLY A 309 14.14 2.88 -13.77
C GLY A 309 15.01 1.69 -13.33
N ALA A 310 14.45 0.77 -12.56
CA ALA A 310 15.13 -0.46 -12.15
C ALA A 310 15.35 -1.42 -13.32
N LEU A 311 14.38 -1.55 -14.23
CA LEU A 311 14.51 -2.34 -15.45
C LEU A 311 15.61 -1.78 -16.38
N LEU A 312 15.71 -0.45 -16.51
CA LEU A 312 16.79 0.21 -17.25
C LEU A 312 18.17 -0.11 -16.65
N ARG A 313 18.30 -0.03 -15.32
CA ARG A 313 19.55 -0.39 -14.62
C ARG A 313 19.88 -1.88 -14.78
N ARG A 314 18.90 -2.77 -14.65
CA ARG A 314 19.06 -4.20 -14.91
C ARG A 314 19.53 -4.48 -16.33
N ALA A 315 18.96 -3.80 -17.30
CA ALA A 315 19.34 -3.98 -18.70
C ALA A 315 20.77 -3.52 -18.99
N LYS A 316 21.24 -2.48 -18.29
CA LYS A 316 22.58 -1.91 -18.47
C LYS A 316 23.65 -2.64 -17.67
N ASP A 317 23.38 -2.90 -16.39
CA ASP A 317 24.38 -3.28 -15.39
C ASP A 317 24.21 -4.74 -14.92
N GLY A 318 23.09 -5.40 -15.26
CA GLY A 318 22.77 -6.73 -14.75
C GLY A 318 22.31 -6.70 -13.29
N GLY A 319 22.35 -7.86 -12.63
CA GLY A 319 21.90 -8.01 -11.24
C GLY A 319 20.37 -7.92 -11.05
N SER A 320 19.96 -7.90 -9.78
CA SER A 320 18.56 -7.74 -9.36
C SER A 320 18.37 -6.40 -8.65
N TYR A 321 17.13 -5.93 -8.53
CA TYR A 321 16.85 -4.63 -7.92
C TYR A 321 15.63 -4.69 -7.01
N THR A 322 15.67 -3.98 -5.89
CA THR A 322 14.47 -3.65 -5.11
C THR A 322 14.04 -2.23 -5.43
N VAL A 323 12.75 -1.99 -5.58
CA VAL A 323 12.16 -0.66 -5.67
C VAL A 323 11.23 -0.45 -4.50
N ASP A 324 11.41 0.66 -3.79
CA ASP A 324 10.59 1.03 -2.64
C ASP A 324 9.75 2.26 -2.96
N ALA A 325 8.43 2.16 -2.78
CA ALA A 325 7.48 3.26 -2.98
C ALA A 325 6.53 3.37 -1.79
N SER A 326 6.12 4.59 -1.45
CA SER A 326 5.20 4.86 -0.35
C SER A 326 4.50 6.22 -0.50
N PRO A 327 3.23 6.36 -0.08
CA PRO A 327 2.58 7.66 -0.02
C PRO A 327 3.16 8.57 1.06
N CYS A 328 3.80 8.04 2.11
CA CYS A 328 4.50 8.85 3.12
C CYS A 328 5.84 9.43 2.62
N ASN A 329 6.32 9.02 1.43
CA ASN A 329 7.50 9.63 0.83
C ASN A 329 7.23 11.09 0.44
N ARG A 330 8.26 11.79 -0.06
CA ARG A 330 8.25 13.26 -0.26
C ARG A 330 7.02 13.83 -1.01
N LEU A 331 6.28 13.00 -1.78
CA LEU A 331 4.96 13.32 -2.38
C LEU A 331 4.03 14.09 -1.43
N ASN A 332 3.92 13.68 -0.17
CA ASN A 332 2.91 14.21 0.74
C ASN A 332 3.45 15.19 1.79
N THR A 333 4.76 15.42 1.84
CA THR A 333 5.39 16.23 2.90
C THR A 333 5.52 17.72 2.56
N GLY A 334 4.95 18.18 1.44
CA GLY A 334 4.86 19.60 1.05
C GLY A 334 6.19 20.33 0.83
N ASN A 335 7.32 19.61 0.84
CA ASN A 335 8.64 20.23 0.80
C ASN A 335 9.06 20.56 -0.64
N SER A 336 8.45 21.59 -1.21
CA SER A 336 8.79 22.20 -2.51
C SER A 336 10.12 22.99 -2.48
N ALA A 337 10.81 23.06 -1.34
CA ALA A 337 11.98 23.90 -1.15
C ALA A 337 13.28 23.40 -1.83
N ASN A 338 13.29 22.24 -2.51
CA ASN A 338 14.50 21.71 -3.17
C ASN A 338 14.18 20.90 -4.44
N LEU A 339 13.46 21.50 -5.40
CA LEU A 339 13.51 21.09 -6.81
C LEU A 339 14.19 22.19 -7.63
#